data_AF-W7Q7W8-F1
#
_entry.id   AF-W7Q7W8-F1
#
_cell.length_a   1.000
_cell.length_b   1.000
_cell.length_c   1.000
_cell.angle_alpha   90.00
_cell.angle_beta   90.00
_cell.angle_gamma   90.00
#
_symmetry.space_group_name_H-M   'P 1'
#
loop_
_entity.id
_entity.type
_entity.pdbx_description
1 polymer ?
#
loop_
_entity_poly.entity_id
_entity_poly.type
_entity_poly.pdbx_seq_one_letter_code
_entity_poly.pdbx_strand_id
1 'polypeptide(L)'
;MPKCWIIAGPNGAGKTTFALEYLANVVGCTHFINADLIAAGLSPLAPEQELITAGKLLLKEVENCIHKKKDFAVETTLAGKNYLKLIKRLKAQNWDVDLIYLALPSVELSKERVTERVKHGGHNIPVTALERRFGKSLKNLFEEYSKRVDNCVCFINHLNSPEIVFEKNIAGMIVANQYYYDLLKKKADK
;
A
#
# COMPACT_ATOMS: atom_id res chain seq x y z
N MET A 1 -22.19 -1.86 2.46
CA MET A 1 -21.39 -1.43 3.64
C MET A 1 -20.35 -0.44 3.13
N PRO A 2 -19.93 0.56 3.91
CA PRO A 2 -18.84 1.44 3.48
C PRO A 2 -17.55 0.65 3.36
N LYS A 3 -16.70 1.02 2.41
CA LYS A 3 -15.51 0.25 2.03
C LYS A 3 -14.22 1.06 2.13
N CYS A 4 -13.19 0.40 2.63
CA CYS A 4 -11.84 0.93 2.71
C CYS A 4 -10.89 0.08 1.87
N TRP A 5 -10.16 0.71 0.96
CA TRP A 5 -9.07 0.06 0.22
C TRP A 5 -7.72 0.48 0.78
N ILE A 6 -6.86 -0.49 1.04
CA ILE A 6 -5.48 -0.27 1.44
C ILE A 6 -4.60 -0.64 0.25
N ILE A 7 -4.00 0.36 -0.39
CA ILE A 7 -3.00 0.15 -1.44
C ILE A 7 -1.63 0.07 -0.79
N ALA A 8 -1.01 -1.11 -0.88
CA ALA A 8 0.15 -1.48 -0.10
C ALA A 8 1.31 -2.01 -0.95
N GLY A 9 2.52 -2.02 -0.40
CA GLY A 9 3.72 -2.50 -1.10
C GLY A 9 4.97 -1.64 -0.87
N PRO A 10 6.18 -2.15 -1.15
CA PRO A 10 7.41 -1.40 -0.99
C PRO A 10 7.44 -0.11 -1.84
N ASN A 11 8.41 0.76 -1.54
CA ASN A 11 8.65 1.93 -2.39
C ASN A 11 9.09 1.46 -3.79
N GLY A 12 8.78 2.24 -4.83
CA GLY A 12 9.07 1.84 -6.22
C GLY A 12 8.12 0.77 -6.79
N ALA A 13 7.17 0.22 -6.01
CA ALA A 13 6.23 -0.79 -6.50
C ALA A 13 5.12 -0.25 -7.43
N GLY A 14 5.06 1.06 -7.69
CA GLY A 14 4.04 1.67 -8.54
C GLY A 14 2.66 1.85 -7.89
N LYS A 15 2.60 1.86 -6.54
CA LYS A 15 1.33 1.96 -5.78
C LYS A 15 0.47 3.15 -6.17
N THR A 16 1.05 4.33 -6.24
CA THR A 16 0.30 5.57 -6.53
C THR A 16 -0.24 5.55 -7.95
N THR A 17 0.57 5.16 -8.93
CA THR A 17 0.15 4.99 -10.33
C THR A 17 -0.99 3.97 -10.44
N PHE A 18 -0.82 2.79 -9.84
CA PHE A 18 -1.86 1.76 -9.80
C PHE A 18 -3.13 2.28 -9.14
N ALA A 19 -3.02 2.98 -8.00
CA ALA A 19 -4.16 3.50 -7.26
C ALA A 19 -4.98 4.48 -8.11
N LEU A 20 -4.32 5.41 -8.81
CA LEU A 20 -5.00 6.42 -9.63
C LEU A 20 -5.77 5.80 -10.79
N GLU A 21 -5.24 4.76 -11.42
CA GLU A 21 -5.93 4.06 -12.51
C GLU A 21 -7.02 3.11 -11.99
N TYR A 22 -6.68 2.26 -11.01
CA TYR A 22 -7.56 1.21 -10.50
C TYR A 22 -8.73 1.78 -9.70
N LEU A 23 -8.48 2.72 -8.77
CA LEU A 23 -9.54 3.26 -7.93
C LEU A 23 -10.55 4.07 -8.74
N ALA A 24 -10.08 4.86 -9.70
CA ALA A 24 -10.95 5.67 -10.55
C ALA A 24 -11.73 4.82 -11.57
N ASN A 25 -11.06 3.93 -12.30
CA ASN A 25 -11.65 3.26 -13.46
C ASN A 25 -12.30 1.91 -13.16
N VAL A 26 -11.86 1.21 -12.11
CA VAL A 26 -12.37 -0.13 -11.77
C VAL A 26 -13.32 -0.08 -10.59
N VAL A 27 -12.93 0.65 -9.55
CA VAL A 27 -13.68 0.67 -8.27
C VAL A 27 -14.69 1.82 -8.21
N GLY A 28 -14.43 2.94 -8.89
CA GLY A 28 -15.21 4.17 -8.74
C GLY A 28 -14.98 4.89 -7.41
N CYS A 29 -13.89 4.58 -6.70
CA CYS A 29 -13.50 5.27 -5.47
C CYS A 29 -12.67 6.51 -5.80
N THR A 30 -13.23 7.69 -5.54
CA THR A 30 -12.56 8.97 -5.82
C THR A 30 -11.75 9.50 -4.64
N HIS A 31 -11.94 8.93 -3.44
CA HIS A 31 -11.38 9.48 -2.20
C HIS A 31 -10.09 8.75 -1.79
N PHE A 32 -8.99 9.06 -2.47
CA PHE A 32 -7.68 8.47 -2.21
C PHE A 32 -6.81 9.38 -1.32
N ILE A 33 -6.43 8.87 -0.15
CA ILE A 33 -5.68 9.60 0.88
C ILE A 33 -4.24 9.08 0.92
N ASN A 34 -3.28 9.90 0.46
CA ASN A 34 -1.87 9.56 0.38
C ASN A 34 -1.02 10.66 1.04
N ALA A 35 -0.17 10.29 2.00
CA ALA A 35 0.67 11.24 2.74
C ALA A 35 1.68 11.97 1.85
N ASP A 36 2.28 11.28 0.87
CA ASP A 36 3.27 11.86 -0.04
C ASP A 36 2.59 12.87 -0.99
N LEU A 37 1.37 12.57 -1.47
CA LEU A 37 0.59 13.51 -2.29
C LEU A 37 0.13 14.73 -1.49
N ILE A 38 -0.29 14.54 -0.24
CA ILE A 38 -0.64 15.65 0.67
C ILE A 38 0.58 16.54 0.92
N ALA A 39 1.74 15.93 1.24
CA ALA A 39 2.97 16.67 1.48
C ALA A 39 3.40 17.48 0.25
N ALA A 40 3.32 16.88 -0.95
CA ALA A 40 3.61 17.56 -2.21
C ALA A 40 2.62 18.70 -2.50
N GLY A 41 1.35 18.56 -2.13
CA GLY A 41 0.36 19.63 -2.26
C GLY A 41 0.59 20.78 -1.27
N LEU A 42 1.08 20.50 -0.06
CA LEU A 42 1.40 21.52 0.95
C LEU A 42 2.67 22.31 0.59
N SER A 43 3.70 21.62 0.14
CA SER A 43 4.97 22.23 -0.25
C SER A 43 5.51 21.55 -1.51
N PRO A 44 5.15 22.03 -2.71
CA PRO A 44 5.59 21.43 -3.97
C PRO A 44 7.11 21.44 -4.15
N LEU A 45 7.81 22.39 -3.53
CA LEU A 45 9.26 22.56 -3.64
C LEU A 45 10.05 21.89 -2.49
N ALA A 46 9.40 21.55 -1.38
CA ALA A 46 10.02 20.86 -0.26
C ALA A 46 9.03 19.94 0.50
N PRO A 47 8.48 18.89 -0.15
CA PRO A 47 7.48 18.01 0.47
C PRO A 47 7.98 17.31 1.73
N GLU A 48 9.28 17.01 1.81
CA GLU A 48 9.90 16.33 2.94
C GLU A 48 9.76 17.07 4.27
N GLN A 49 9.66 18.40 4.22
CA GLN A 49 9.46 19.23 5.40
C GLN A 49 8.04 19.11 5.96
N GLU A 50 7.08 18.71 5.12
CA GLU A 50 5.66 18.62 5.47
C GLU A 50 5.20 17.21 5.83
N LEU A 51 6.10 16.22 5.93
CA LEU A 51 5.72 14.82 6.21
C LEU A 51 4.92 14.65 7.52
N ILE A 52 5.26 15.42 8.56
CA ILE A 52 4.54 15.37 9.85
C ILE A 52 3.15 16.00 9.72
N THR A 53 3.05 17.16 9.07
CA THR A 53 1.78 17.86 8.81
C THR A 53 0.87 16.99 7.94
N ALA A 54 1.40 16.45 6.84
CA ALA A 54 0.70 15.56 5.94
C ALA A 54 0.21 14.30 6.64
N GLY A 55 1.01 13.72 7.54
CA GLY A 55 0.58 12.59 8.36
C GLY A 55 -0.61 12.93 9.27
N LYS A 56 -0.62 14.11 9.90
CA LYS A 56 -1.76 14.57 10.72
C LYS A 56 -3.02 14.79 9.87
N LEU A 57 -2.87 15.41 8.69
CA LEU A 57 -3.98 15.63 7.77
C LEU A 57 -4.56 14.32 7.23
N LEU A 58 -3.71 13.34 6.88
CA LEU A 58 -4.14 12.00 6.49
C LEU A 58 -5.00 11.37 7.57
N LEU A 59 -4.54 11.38 8.83
CA LEU A 59 -5.31 10.79 9.93
C LEU A 59 -6.65 11.52 10.12
N LYS A 60 -6.65 12.85 10.08
CA LYS A 60 -7.88 13.66 10.16
C LYS A 60 -8.86 13.29 9.05
N GLU A 61 -8.38 13.12 7.83
CA GLU A 61 -9.25 12.79 6.69
C GLU A 61 -9.79 11.36 6.76
N VAL A 62 -8.98 10.41 7.23
CA VAL A 62 -9.46 9.06 7.54
C VAL A 62 -10.58 9.09 8.57
N GLU A 63 -10.45 9.86 9.66
CA GLU A 63 -11.54 10.01 10.64
C GLU A 63 -12.79 10.67 10.03
N ASN A 64 -12.62 11.66 9.15
CA ASN A 64 -13.74 12.31 8.45
C ASN A 64 -14.51 11.31 7.59
N CYS A 65 -13.82 10.46 6.82
CA CYS A 65 -14.43 9.41 6.01
C CYS A 65 -15.19 8.41 6.87
N ILE A 66 -14.59 7.98 7.98
CA ILE A 66 -15.21 7.03 8.92
C ILE A 66 -16.48 7.62 9.51
N HIS A 67 -16.43 8.85 10.01
CA HIS A 67 -17.58 9.53 10.61
C HIS A 67 -18.71 9.72 9.60
N LYS A 68 -18.39 10.08 8.36
CA LYS A 68 -19.37 10.31 7.29
C LYS A 68 -19.80 9.02 6.57
N LYS A 69 -19.26 7.86 6.94
CA LYS A 69 -19.45 6.58 6.23
C LYS A 69 -19.20 6.69 4.73
N LYS A 70 -18.15 7.42 4.35
CA LYS A 70 -17.73 7.56 2.95
C LYS A 70 -16.60 6.61 2.62
N ASP A 71 -16.76 5.91 1.52
CA ASP A 71 -15.74 5.06 0.93
C ASP A 71 -14.42 5.83 0.73
N PHE A 72 -13.30 5.18 1.03
CA PHE A 72 -11.98 5.80 0.90
C PHE A 72 -10.88 4.78 0.66
N ALA A 73 -9.76 5.25 0.11
CA ALA A 73 -8.56 4.47 -0.05
C ALA A 73 -7.38 5.13 0.66
N VAL A 74 -6.44 4.34 1.16
CA VAL A 74 -5.19 4.81 1.77
C VAL A 74 -4.00 4.12 1.13
N GLU A 75 -2.89 4.86 0.98
CA GLU A 75 -1.62 4.26 0.58
C GLU A 75 -0.72 3.99 1.79
N THR A 76 0.00 2.87 1.77
CA THR A 76 1.00 2.56 2.79
C THR A 76 2.13 1.69 2.25
N THR A 77 3.30 1.76 2.88
CA THR A 77 4.37 0.78 2.60
C THR A 77 4.11 -0.56 3.28
N LEU A 78 3.14 -0.65 4.18
CA LEU A 78 2.87 -1.82 5.04
C LEU A 78 4.05 -2.24 5.94
N ALA A 79 5.12 -1.44 6.03
CA ALA A 79 6.27 -1.74 6.88
C ALA A 79 6.01 -1.52 8.38
N GLY A 80 4.99 -0.71 8.71
CA GLY A 80 4.50 -0.49 10.07
C GLY A 80 3.19 -1.23 10.33
N LYS A 81 2.85 -1.38 11.63
CA LYS A 81 1.62 -2.05 12.09
C LYS A 81 0.47 -1.09 12.44
N ASN A 82 0.62 0.21 12.16
CA ASN A 82 -0.35 1.25 12.56
C ASN A 82 -1.74 1.01 11.96
N TYR A 83 -1.81 0.54 10.71
CA TYR A 83 -3.07 0.26 10.03
C TYR A 83 -3.81 -0.95 10.60
N LEU A 84 -3.17 -1.85 11.37
CA LEU A 84 -3.87 -2.96 12.04
C LEU A 84 -4.93 -2.45 13.04
N LYS A 85 -4.63 -1.35 13.75
CA LYS A 85 -5.59 -0.70 14.65
C LYS A 85 -6.77 -0.11 13.88
N LEU A 86 -6.49 0.53 12.74
CA LEU A 86 -7.52 1.06 11.85
C LEU A 86 -8.43 -0.06 11.34
N ILE A 87 -7.85 -1.14 10.79
CA ILE A 87 -8.60 -2.29 10.27
C ILE A 87 -9.52 -2.85 11.35
N LYS A 88 -8.99 -3.13 12.56
CA LYS A 88 -9.81 -3.63 13.68
C LYS A 88 -11.00 -2.71 13.98
N ARG A 89 -10.78 -1.39 13.98
CA ARG A 89 -11.84 -0.40 14.23
C ARG A 89 -12.88 -0.37 13.11
N LEU A 90 -12.44 -0.39 11.85
CA LEU A 90 -13.32 -0.42 10.67
C LEU A 90 -14.22 -1.67 10.70
N LYS A 91 -13.62 -2.85 10.95
CA LYS A 91 -14.36 -4.11 11.09
C LYS A 91 -15.42 -4.04 12.20
N ALA A 92 -15.08 -3.48 13.36
CA ALA A 92 -16.03 -3.29 14.46
C ALA A 92 -17.18 -2.31 14.13
N GLN A 93 -17.03 -1.51 13.08
CA GLN A 93 -18.05 -0.57 12.58
C GLN A 93 -18.72 -1.06 11.30
N ASN A 94 -18.63 -2.35 10.96
CA ASN A 94 -19.22 -2.98 9.77
C ASN A 94 -18.75 -2.34 8.44
N TRP A 95 -17.45 -2.09 8.34
CA TRP A 95 -16.78 -1.77 7.07
C TRP A 95 -16.22 -3.02 6.40
N ASP A 96 -16.21 -2.99 5.07
CA ASP A 96 -15.41 -3.91 4.26
C ASP A 96 -14.01 -3.32 4.08
N VAL A 97 -12.99 -4.14 4.25
CA VAL A 97 -11.60 -3.73 4.08
C VAL A 97 -10.90 -4.63 3.08
N ASP A 98 -10.48 -4.03 1.97
CA ASP A 98 -9.70 -4.70 0.93
C ASP A 98 -8.24 -4.24 0.98
N LEU A 99 -7.33 -5.20 0.89
CA LEU A 99 -5.90 -4.95 0.74
C LEU A 99 -5.47 -5.30 -0.68
N ILE A 100 -4.89 -4.34 -1.37
CA ILE A 100 -4.24 -4.55 -2.66
C ILE A 100 -2.75 -4.32 -2.47
N TYR A 101 -1.96 -5.38 -2.60
CA TYR A 101 -0.52 -5.34 -2.38
C TYR A 101 0.23 -5.42 -3.71
N LEU A 102 1.05 -4.43 -4.02
CA LEU A 102 1.97 -4.45 -5.15
C LEU A 102 3.36 -4.84 -4.68
N ALA A 103 3.75 -6.08 -4.96
CA ALA A 103 5.05 -6.63 -4.65
C ALA A 103 6.09 -6.34 -5.75
N LEU A 104 7.35 -6.43 -5.37
CA LEU A 104 8.50 -6.45 -6.27
C LEU A 104 9.31 -7.73 -6.02
N PRO A 105 9.94 -8.31 -7.05
CA PRO A 105 10.75 -9.51 -6.91
C PRO A 105 12.03 -9.26 -6.10
N SER A 106 12.49 -8.02 -5.95
CA SER A 106 13.76 -7.72 -5.28
C SER A 106 13.79 -6.30 -4.68
N VAL A 107 14.64 -6.12 -3.68
CA VAL A 107 14.89 -4.79 -3.09
C VAL A 107 15.75 -3.96 -4.04
N GLU A 108 16.58 -4.60 -4.86
CA GLU A 108 17.39 -4.00 -5.90
C GLU A 108 16.51 -3.25 -6.90
N LEU A 109 15.42 -3.89 -7.37
CA LEU A 109 14.45 -3.23 -8.26
C LEU A 109 13.72 -2.08 -7.55
N SER A 110 13.44 -2.22 -6.26
CA SER A 110 12.90 -1.12 -5.43
C SER A 110 13.86 0.07 -5.40
N LYS A 111 15.17 -0.17 -5.21
CA LYS A 111 16.20 0.88 -5.21
C LYS A 111 16.30 1.54 -6.57
N GLU A 112 16.41 0.75 -7.64
CA GLU A 112 16.50 1.23 -9.03
C GLU A 112 15.32 2.16 -9.38
N ARG A 113 14.09 1.72 -9.13
CA ARG A 113 12.89 2.52 -9.42
C ARG A 113 12.79 3.79 -8.58
N VAL A 114 13.25 3.76 -7.32
CA VAL A 114 13.32 4.97 -6.50
C VAL A 114 14.37 5.93 -7.04
N THR A 115 15.54 5.43 -7.44
CA THR A 115 16.59 6.24 -8.07
C THR A 115 16.10 6.91 -9.35
N GLU A 116 15.44 6.17 -10.24
CA GLU A 116 14.87 6.74 -11.47
C GLU A 116 13.81 7.80 -11.16
N ARG A 117 12.93 7.56 -10.18
CA ARG A 117 11.95 8.56 -9.75
C ARG A 117 12.61 9.84 -9.21
N VAL A 118 13.71 9.71 -8.46
CA VAL A 118 14.47 10.87 -7.95
C VAL A 118 15.10 11.66 -9.10
N LYS A 119 15.64 10.99 -10.12
CA LYS A 119 16.14 11.67 -11.33
C LYS A 119 15.07 12.49 -12.04
N HIS A 120 13.81 12.07 -11.96
CA HIS A 120 12.64 12.77 -12.52
C HIS A 120 11.96 13.73 -11.50
N GLY A 121 12.66 14.14 -10.44
CA GLY A 121 12.17 15.15 -9.49
C GLY A 121 11.34 14.61 -8.32
N GLY A 122 11.28 13.29 -8.11
CA GLY A 122 10.60 12.71 -6.96
C GLY A 122 11.45 12.66 -5.68
N HIS A 123 10.80 12.32 -4.56
CA HIS A 123 11.44 12.31 -3.24
C HIS A 123 12.45 11.16 -3.05
N ASN A 124 13.61 11.50 -2.47
CA ASN A 124 14.69 10.57 -2.15
C ASN A 124 14.44 9.79 -0.85
N ILE A 125 14.69 8.49 -0.84
CA ILE A 125 14.52 7.64 0.36
C ILE A 125 15.86 6.97 0.67
N PRO A 126 16.37 7.07 1.92
CA PRO A 126 17.61 6.39 2.30
C PRO A 126 17.57 4.90 2.00
N VAL A 127 18.64 4.37 1.40
CA VAL A 127 18.74 2.95 0.99
C VAL A 127 18.49 1.99 2.16
N THR A 128 19.05 2.30 3.34
CA THR A 128 18.83 1.52 4.56
C THR A 128 17.36 1.48 4.99
N ALA A 129 16.62 2.58 4.75
CA ALA A 129 15.19 2.63 4.99
C ALA A 129 14.41 1.80 3.96
N LEU A 130 14.84 1.77 2.69
CA LEU A 130 14.25 0.92 1.66
C LEU A 130 14.38 -0.57 2.00
N GLU A 131 15.60 -1.02 2.33
CA GLU A 131 15.87 -2.42 2.69
C GLU A 131 15.05 -2.88 3.88
N ARG A 132 15.11 -2.10 4.98
CA ARG A 132 14.34 -2.40 6.19
C ARG A 132 12.84 -2.43 5.92
N ARG A 133 12.31 -1.50 5.12
CA ARG A 133 10.88 -1.41 4.81
C ARG A 133 10.45 -2.56 3.90
N PHE A 134 11.30 -3.00 2.96
CA PHE A 134 11.01 -4.07 2.03
C PHE A 134 10.70 -5.38 2.75
N GLY A 135 11.63 -5.88 3.58
CA GLY A 135 11.42 -7.12 4.34
C GLY A 135 10.24 -7.03 5.30
N LYS A 136 10.15 -5.94 6.08
CA LYS A 136 9.02 -5.72 7.01
C LYS A 136 7.67 -5.66 6.31
N SER A 137 7.60 -5.09 5.11
CA SER A 137 6.37 -4.99 4.33
C SER A 137 5.83 -6.37 3.95
N LEU A 138 6.71 -7.25 3.41
CA LEU A 138 6.34 -8.62 3.05
C LEU A 138 5.97 -9.45 4.28
N LYS A 139 6.77 -9.36 5.35
CA LYS A 139 6.48 -10.04 6.62
C LYS A 139 5.09 -9.65 7.15
N ASN A 140 4.80 -8.36 7.21
CA ASN A 140 3.51 -7.87 7.66
C ASN A 140 2.37 -8.30 6.73
N LEU A 141 2.56 -8.35 5.41
CA LEU A 141 1.56 -8.86 4.46
C LEU A 141 1.15 -10.29 4.81
N PHE A 142 2.11 -11.20 4.89
CA PHE A 142 1.84 -12.64 5.09
C PHE A 142 1.40 -12.95 6.52
N GLU A 143 2.05 -12.35 7.51
CA GLU A 143 1.82 -12.73 8.91
C GLU A 143 0.62 -12.03 9.53
N GLU A 144 0.35 -10.79 9.14
CA GLU A 144 -0.55 -9.91 9.90
C GLU A 144 -1.75 -9.40 9.10
N TYR A 145 -1.50 -8.69 8.01
CA TYR A 145 -2.52 -7.90 7.32
C TYR A 145 -3.47 -8.78 6.51
N SER A 146 -2.96 -9.72 5.72
CA SER A 146 -3.79 -10.64 4.92
C SER A 146 -4.79 -11.44 5.75
N LYS A 147 -4.55 -11.60 7.07
CA LYS A 147 -5.43 -12.32 8.02
C LYS A 147 -6.50 -11.46 8.67
N ARG A 148 -6.47 -10.14 8.50
CA ARG A 148 -7.35 -9.20 9.22
C ARG A 148 -8.22 -8.35 8.31
N VAL A 149 -8.00 -8.42 7.00
CA VAL A 149 -8.81 -7.79 5.96
C VAL A 149 -9.80 -8.79 5.38
N ASP A 150 -10.83 -8.30 4.70
CA ASP A 150 -11.86 -9.13 4.06
C ASP A 150 -11.35 -9.79 2.80
N ASN A 151 -10.68 -8.99 1.96
CA ASN A 151 -10.04 -9.45 0.74
C ASN A 151 -8.59 -8.95 0.69
N CYS A 152 -7.70 -9.79 0.19
CA CYS A 152 -6.31 -9.47 -0.04
C CYS A 152 -5.91 -9.99 -1.41
N VAL A 153 -5.49 -9.09 -2.30
CA VAL A 153 -4.92 -9.44 -3.60
C VAL A 153 -3.47 -8.99 -3.62
N CYS A 154 -2.56 -9.89 -3.94
CA CYS A 154 -1.15 -9.57 -4.12
C CYS A 154 -0.81 -9.65 -5.60
N PHE A 155 -0.29 -8.56 -6.13
CA PHE A 155 0.26 -8.47 -7.47
C PHE A 155 1.78 -8.43 -7.43
N ILE A 156 2.44 -8.95 -8.46
CA ILE A 156 3.86 -8.69 -8.72
C ILE A 156 3.95 -7.64 -9.83
N ASN A 157 4.67 -6.53 -9.60
CA ASN A 157 4.75 -5.42 -10.54
C ASN A 157 6.18 -5.19 -11.04
N HIS A 158 6.67 -6.05 -11.93
CA HIS A 158 8.06 -6.02 -12.42
C HIS A 158 8.18 -6.01 -13.95
N LEU A 159 7.10 -6.23 -14.69
CA LEU A 159 7.00 -6.15 -16.14
C LEU A 159 6.07 -5.00 -16.55
N ASN A 160 5.53 -5.04 -17.78
CA ASN A 160 4.65 -4.01 -18.33
C ASN A 160 3.28 -3.93 -17.63
N SER A 161 2.82 -5.02 -17.01
CA SER A 161 1.55 -5.09 -16.30
C SER A 161 1.67 -5.86 -14.98
N PRO A 162 0.94 -5.47 -13.91
CA PRO A 162 0.88 -6.26 -12.69
C PRO A 162 0.23 -7.64 -12.92
N GLU A 163 0.86 -8.69 -12.41
CA GLU A 163 0.32 -10.06 -12.46
C GLU A 163 -0.13 -10.51 -11.08
N ILE A 164 -1.24 -11.25 -10.98
CA ILE A 164 -1.74 -11.77 -9.71
C ILE A 164 -0.80 -12.89 -9.21
N VAL A 165 -0.34 -12.76 -7.97
CA VAL A 165 0.42 -13.80 -7.26
C VAL A 165 -0.52 -14.68 -6.45
N PHE A 166 -1.36 -14.05 -5.63
CA PHE A 166 -2.38 -14.74 -4.86
C PHE A 166 -3.56 -13.83 -4.54
N GLU A 167 -4.70 -14.47 -4.32
CA GLU A 167 -5.90 -13.88 -3.77
C GLU A 167 -6.25 -14.59 -2.48
N LYS A 168 -6.73 -13.83 -1.49
CA LYS A 168 -7.21 -14.39 -0.24
C LYS A 168 -8.47 -13.68 0.18
N ASN A 169 -9.49 -14.45 0.52
CA ASN A 169 -10.75 -13.97 1.07
C ASN A 169 -11.23 -14.92 2.19
N ILE A 170 -12.49 -14.79 2.60
CA ILE A 170 -13.11 -15.64 3.61
C ILE A 170 -13.17 -17.13 3.23
N ALA A 171 -13.20 -17.46 1.94
CA ALA A 171 -13.27 -18.83 1.44
C ALA A 171 -11.90 -19.53 1.45
N GLY A 172 -10.81 -18.76 1.52
CA GLY A 172 -9.46 -19.29 1.54
C GLY A 172 -8.49 -18.44 0.74
N MET A 173 -7.34 -19.04 0.40
CA MET A 173 -6.31 -18.43 -0.43
C MET A 173 -6.14 -19.23 -1.71
N ILE A 174 -6.13 -18.54 -2.84
CA ILE A 174 -5.81 -19.08 -4.16
C ILE A 174 -4.47 -18.50 -4.59
N VAL A 175 -3.51 -19.37 -4.90
CA VAL A 175 -2.21 -18.95 -5.44
C VAL A 175 -2.27 -19.05 -6.96
N ALA A 176 -2.27 -17.91 -7.64
CA ALA A 176 -2.31 -17.82 -9.10
C ALA A 176 -0.92 -18.04 -9.72
N ASN A 177 0.15 -17.61 -9.02
CA ASN A 177 1.52 -17.81 -9.47
C ASN A 177 2.39 -18.35 -8.33
N GLN A 178 2.65 -19.67 -8.36
CA GLN A 178 3.37 -20.39 -7.32
C GLN A 178 4.84 -19.91 -7.19
N TYR A 179 5.50 -19.64 -8.31
CA TYR A 179 6.89 -19.18 -8.32
C TYR A 179 7.05 -17.84 -7.56
N TYR A 180 6.23 -16.84 -7.88
CA TYR A 180 6.30 -15.55 -7.18
C TYR A 180 5.82 -15.66 -5.75
N TYR A 181 4.83 -16.51 -5.45
CA TYR A 181 4.39 -16.73 -4.08
C TYR A 181 5.55 -17.22 -3.19
N ASP A 182 6.27 -18.26 -3.64
CA ASP A 182 7.39 -18.83 -2.90
C ASP A 182 8.56 -17.85 -2.79
N LEU A 183 8.84 -17.10 -3.86
CA LEU A 183 9.86 -16.05 -3.86
C LEU A 183 9.57 -14.96 -2.81
N LEU A 184 8.34 -14.45 -2.77
CA LEU A 184 7.93 -13.40 -1.84
C LEU A 184 7.90 -13.92 -0.40
N LYS A 185 7.43 -15.15 -0.19
CA LYS A 185 7.42 -15.80 1.13
C LYS A 185 8.84 -15.98 1.67
N LYS A 186 9.76 -16.51 0.86
CA LYS A 186 11.19 -16.63 1.22
C LYS A 186 11.84 -15.29 1.56
N LYS A 187 11.37 -14.19 0.96
CA LYS A 187 11.85 -12.82 1.27
C LYS A 187 11.21 -12.23 2.52
N ALA A 188 10.03 -12.68 2.92
CA ALA A 188 9.38 -12.29 4.15
C ALA A 188 10.07 -12.90 5.39
N ASP A 189 10.66 -14.09 5.22
CA ASP A 189 11.32 -14.86 6.28
C ASP A 189 12.78 -14.43 6.57
N LYS A 190 13.34 -13.52 5.76
CA LYS A 190 14.69 -12.95 5.93
C LYS A 190 14.66 -11.68 6.77
#